data_AF-A0A438KKP3-F1
#
_entry.id   AF-A0A438KKP3-F1
#
_cell.length_a   1.000
_cell.length_b   1.000
_cell.length_c   1.000
_cell.angle_alpha   90.00
_cell.angle_beta   90.00
_cell.angle_gamma   90.00
#
_symmetry.space_group_name_H-M   'P 1'
#
loop_
_entity.id
_entity.type
_entity.pdbx_description
1 polymer ?
#
loop_
_entity_poly.entity_id
_entity_poly.type
_entity_poly.pdbx_seq_one_letter_code
_entity_poly.pdbx_strand_id
1 'polypeptide(L)'
;MDPLSALRDFTVRGELDKIVRVGDEFRFGSDYTFPCSAETAYRSKQGNLYTLETLVYYVKNHHIKHTEYLQSARTQRIPAVTLPDRKPLLEYLQGKVASTDAIEFVVPQNPKIPDIGVDAVDEYRPEDPTLLAIRDPPGSEDALDNSRVRGFDNVITSP
;
A
#
# COMPACT_ATOMS: atom_id res chain seq x y z
N MET A 1 7.42 17.15 0.35
CA MET A 1 7.11 16.83 1.76
C MET A 1 5.60 16.77 1.89
N ASP A 2 5.05 15.83 2.63
CA ASP A 2 3.60 15.77 2.88
C ASP A 2 3.19 16.72 4.02
N PRO A 3 1.94 17.20 4.05
CA PRO A 3 1.49 18.18 5.03
C PRO A 3 1.54 17.66 6.48
N LEU A 4 1.41 16.34 6.69
CA LEU A 4 1.48 15.73 8.02
C LEU A 4 2.93 15.74 8.56
N SER A 5 3.89 15.31 7.75
CA SER A 5 5.31 15.31 8.09
C SER A 5 5.84 16.72 8.30
N ALA A 6 5.41 17.68 7.48
CA ALA A 6 5.73 19.09 7.69
C ALA A 6 5.20 19.57 9.04
N LEU A 7 3.91 19.32 9.35
CA LEU A 7 3.34 19.70 10.64
C LEU A 7 4.06 19.07 11.83
N ARG A 8 4.42 17.78 11.71
CA ARG A 8 5.20 17.09 12.74
C ARG A 8 6.56 17.74 12.96
N ASP A 9 7.32 17.98 11.91
CA ASP A 9 8.67 18.58 12.01
C ASP A 9 8.62 19.95 12.70
N PHE A 10 7.68 20.82 12.32
CA PHE A 10 7.48 22.11 12.98
C PHE A 10 6.99 21.98 14.43
N THR A 11 6.15 20.98 14.72
CA THR A 11 5.69 20.71 16.10
C THR A 11 6.84 20.24 16.98
N VAL A 12 7.68 19.31 16.49
CA VAL A 12 8.85 18.78 17.20
C VAL A 12 9.89 19.87 17.47
N ARG A 13 10.10 20.77 16.50
CA ARG A 13 11.00 21.93 16.65
C ARG A 13 10.44 23.03 17.55
N GLY A 14 9.13 23.00 17.83
CA GLY A 14 8.44 24.07 18.56
C GLY A 14 8.23 25.34 17.72
N GLU A 15 8.24 25.23 16.39
CA GLU A 15 8.12 26.35 15.45
C GLU A 15 6.71 26.51 14.89
N LEU A 16 5.69 26.06 15.63
CA LEU A 16 4.26 26.21 15.26
C LEU A 16 3.85 27.67 15.02
N ASP A 17 4.56 28.62 15.61
CA ASP A 17 4.38 30.06 15.39
C ASP A 17 4.70 30.48 13.94
N LYS A 18 5.63 29.79 13.28
CA LYS A 18 5.98 30.01 11.87
C LYS A 18 4.90 29.52 10.90
N ILE A 19 3.88 28.82 11.39
CA ILE A 19 2.75 28.35 10.58
C ILE A 19 1.70 29.45 10.52
N VAL A 20 1.63 30.12 9.37
CA VAL A 20 0.73 31.26 9.15
C VAL A 20 -0.38 30.85 8.18
N ARG A 21 -1.63 31.11 8.56
CA ARG A 21 -2.77 30.96 7.65
C ARG A 21 -2.85 32.18 6.74
N VAL A 22 -2.82 31.97 5.42
CA VAL A 22 -2.97 33.01 4.39
C VAL A 22 -4.15 32.63 3.51
N GLY A 23 -5.32 33.22 3.80
CA GLY A 23 -6.57 32.88 3.11
C GLY A 23 -6.98 31.42 3.37
N ASP A 24 -6.98 30.62 2.30
CA ASP A 24 -7.33 29.19 2.32
C ASP A 24 -6.10 28.26 2.38
N GLU A 25 -4.91 28.79 2.60
CA GLU A 25 -3.67 28.02 2.64
C GLU A 25 -2.89 28.26 3.94
N PHE A 26 -2.17 27.25 4.40
CA PHE A 26 -1.18 27.34 5.46
C PHE A 26 0.22 27.44 4.87
N ARG A 27 0.95 28.48 5.27
CA ARG A 27 2.37 28.65 4.98
C ARG A 27 3.19 28.15 6.16
N PHE A 28 4.06 27.19 5.90
CA PHE A 28 5.01 26.62 6.84
C PHE A 28 6.37 27.27 6.60
N GLY A 29 6.66 28.34 7.32
CA GLY A 29 7.87 29.13 7.08
C GLY A 29 7.89 29.73 5.66
N SER A 30 9.00 29.56 4.96
CA SER A 30 9.18 30.04 3.57
C SER A 30 9.24 28.93 2.53
N ASP A 31 9.30 27.67 2.99
CA ASP A 31 9.63 26.52 2.15
C ASP A 31 8.39 25.76 1.66
N TYR A 32 7.30 25.74 2.43
CA TYR A 32 6.12 24.95 2.09
C TYR A 32 4.82 25.72 2.26
N THR A 33 3.89 25.50 1.34
CA THR A 33 2.52 26.01 1.39
C THR A 33 1.57 24.87 1.05
N PHE A 34 0.53 24.70 1.85
CA PHE A 34 -0.46 23.64 1.67
C PHE A 34 -1.87 24.20 1.86
N PRO A 35 -2.89 23.71 1.12
CA PRO A 35 -4.27 24.14 1.31
C PRO A 35 -4.80 23.69 2.67
N CYS A 36 -5.68 24.49 3.29
CA CYS A 36 -6.34 24.18 4.56
C CYS A 36 -7.14 22.86 4.46
N SER A 37 -7.77 22.65 3.31
CA SER A 37 -8.55 21.45 2.96
C SER A 37 -7.68 20.24 2.58
N ALA A 38 -6.34 20.32 2.64
CA ALA A 38 -5.47 19.20 2.32
C ALA A 38 -5.75 18.03 3.27
N GLU A 39 -6.13 16.88 2.71
CA GLU A 39 -6.23 15.64 3.47
C GLU A 39 -4.83 15.16 3.86
N THR A 40 -4.68 14.78 5.12
CA THR A 40 -3.42 14.26 5.64
C THR A 40 -3.43 12.74 5.63
N ALA A 41 -2.25 12.11 5.71
CA ALA A 41 -2.13 10.65 5.81
C ALA A 41 -2.65 10.07 7.14
N TYR A 42 -3.13 10.91 8.07
CA TYR A 42 -3.66 10.46 9.36
C TYR A 42 -5.15 10.16 9.27
N ARG A 43 -5.51 8.88 9.49
CA ARG A 43 -6.88 8.40 9.57
C ARG A 43 -7.38 8.36 11.00
N SER A 44 -8.54 8.97 11.24
CA SER A 44 -9.26 8.84 12.50
C SER A 44 -9.68 7.40 12.76
N LYS A 45 -9.87 7.03 14.03
CA LYS A 45 -10.45 5.74 14.40
C LYS A 45 -11.85 5.49 13.82
N GLN A 46 -12.55 6.55 13.40
CA GLN A 46 -13.86 6.47 12.73
C GLN A 46 -13.75 6.25 11.22
N GLY A 47 -12.53 6.22 10.68
CA GLY A 47 -12.27 5.90 9.28
C GLY A 47 -12.10 7.11 8.36
N ASN A 48 -12.32 8.33 8.84
CA ASN A 48 -12.15 9.57 8.07
C ASN A 48 -10.72 10.11 8.17
N LEU A 49 -10.18 10.65 7.08
CA LEU A 49 -8.90 11.35 7.08
C LEU A 49 -9.07 12.75 7.68
N TYR A 50 -8.08 13.17 8.48
CA TYR A 50 -8.08 14.54 8.99
C TYR A 50 -7.49 15.50 7.97
N THR A 51 -8.10 16.68 7.86
CA THR A 51 -7.54 17.78 7.09
C THR A 51 -6.42 18.47 7.85
N LEU A 52 -5.53 19.11 7.10
CA LEU A 52 -4.43 19.89 7.66
C LEU A 52 -4.93 20.97 8.61
N GLU A 53 -6.01 21.66 8.25
CA GLU A 53 -6.64 22.66 9.11
C GLU A 53 -7.05 22.09 10.47
N THR A 54 -7.65 20.90 10.48
CA THR A 54 -8.06 20.20 11.71
C THR A 54 -6.85 19.92 12.62
N LEU A 55 -5.75 19.42 12.04
CA LEU A 55 -4.55 19.06 12.79
C LEU A 55 -3.80 20.29 13.32
N VAL A 56 -3.63 21.32 12.49
CA VAL A 56 -3.00 22.59 12.89
C VAL A 56 -3.81 23.24 14.02
N TYR A 57 -5.12 23.27 13.87
CA TYR A 57 -6.00 23.83 14.89
C TYR A 57 -5.94 23.02 16.20
N TYR A 58 -5.89 21.69 16.11
CA TYR A 58 -5.73 20.82 17.27
C TYR A 58 -4.42 21.04 18.01
N VAL A 59 -3.28 21.04 17.31
CA VAL A 59 -1.96 21.19 17.96
C VAL A 59 -1.78 22.56 18.58
N LYS A 60 -2.34 23.63 17.98
CA LYS A 60 -2.32 24.98 18.58
C LYS A 60 -3.17 25.07 19.84
N ASN A 61 -4.28 24.34 19.90
CA ASN A 61 -5.25 24.38 21.00
C ASN A 61 -5.24 23.11 21.88
N HIS A 62 -4.17 22.31 21.85
CA HIS A 62 -4.15 21.06 22.61
C HIS A 62 -4.17 21.27 24.13
N HIS A 63 -3.78 22.46 24.59
CA HIS A 63 -3.69 22.88 26.00
C HIS A 63 -5.05 23.21 26.64
N ILE A 64 -6.09 23.50 25.85
CA ILE A 64 -7.43 23.76 26.38
C ILE A 64 -8.25 22.48 26.56
N LYS A 65 -9.28 22.57 27.41
CA LYS A 65 -10.23 21.46 27.64
C LYS A 65 -10.90 21.06 26.34
N HIS A 66 -11.20 19.76 26.18
CA HIS A 66 -11.79 19.23 24.96
C HIS A 66 -13.13 19.91 24.61
N THR A 67 -13.96 20.22 25.61
CA THR A 67 -15.24 20.91 25.42
C THR A 67 -15.07 22.28 24.77
N GLU A 68 -14.12 23.08 25.27
CA GLU A 68 -13.82 24.42 24.74
C GLU A 68 -13.26 24.34 23.32
N TYR A 69 -12.35 23.38 23.09
CA TYR A 69 -11.82 23.09 21.75
C TYR A 69 -12.94 22.74 20.76
N LEU A 70 -13.91 21.93 21.18
CA LEU A 70 -15.01 21.51 20.33
C LEU A 70 -15.94 22.69 19.98
N GLN A 71 -16.20 23.58 20.92
CA GLN A 71 -16.97 24.80 20.68
C GLN A 71 -16.23 25.74 19.73
N SER A 72 -14.94 25.97 19.95
CA SER A 72 -14.15 26.89 19.13
C SER A 72 -13.94 26.34 17.71
N ALA A 73 -13.73 25.03 17.54
CA ALA A 73 -13.70 24.38 16.24
C ALA A 73 -15.04 24.55 15.48
N ARG A 74 -16.18 24.39 16.17
CA ARG A 74 -17.51 24.62 15.57
C ARG A 74 -17.70 26.06 15.11
N THR A 75 -17.25 27.03 15.89
CA THR A 75 -17.29 28.46 15.52
C THR A 75 -16.48 28.74 14.27
N GLN A 76 -15.32 28.09 14.11
CA GLN A 76 -14.49 28.23 12.92
C GLN A 76 -14.92 27.32 11.76
N ARG A 77 -15.99 26.52 11.92
CA ARG A 77 -16.47 25.53 10.94
C ARG A 77 -15.44 24.44 10.61
N ILE A 78 -14.51 24.18 11.53
CA ILE A 78 -13.44 23.19 11.36
C ILE A 78 -13.88 21.85 11.96
N PRO A 79 -13.64 20.70 11.29
CA PRO A 79 -13.85 19.40 11.90
C PRO A 79 -12.97 19.23 13.14
N ALA A 80 -13.50 18.65 14.20
CA ALA A 80 -12.75 18.45 15.44
C ALA A 80 -12.11 17.06 15.50
N VAL A 81 -10.91 16.99 16.06
CA VAL A 81 -10.26 15.71 16.39
C VAL A 81 -11.08 14.96 17.43
N THR A 82 -11.29 13.68 17.19
CA THR A 82 -12.11 12.83 18.06
C THR A 82 -11.37 12.55 19.37
N LEU A 83 -12.11 12.42 20.46
CA LEU A 83 -11.55 12.15 21.79
C LEU A 83 -10.54 10.97 21.82
N PRO A 84 -10.81 9.80 21.20
CA PRO A 84 -9.86 8.68 21.22
C PRO A 84 -8.58 8.96 20.44
N ASP A 85 -8.63 9.79 19.39
CA ASP A 85 -7.47 10.12 18.56
C ASP A 85 -6.58 11.21 19.17
N ARG A 86 -7.09 12.03 20.10
CA ARG A 86 -6.33 13.15 20.69
C ARG A 86 -4.95 12.74 21.22
N LYS A 87 -4.92 11.74 22.10
CA LYS A 87 -3.69 11.30 22.74
C LYS A 87 -2.68 10.73 21.74
N PRO A 88 -3.01 9.71 20.91
CA PRO A 88 -2.05 9.16 19.96
C PRO A 88 -1.62 10.18 18.88
N LEU A 89 -2.53 11.06 18.44
CA LEU A 89 -2.21 12.10 17.46
C LEU A 89 -1.20 13.11 18.03
N LEU A 90 -1.41 13.57 19.27
CA LEU A 90 -0.51 14.53 19.90
C LEU A 90 0.89 13.94 20.11
N GLU A 91 0.97 12.70 20.61
CA GLU A 91 2.26 12.01 20.81
C GLU A 91 3.02 11.86 19.48
N TYR A 92 2.31 11.61 18.37
CA TYR A 92 2.91 11.52 17.04
C TYR A 92 3.42 12.88 16.55
N LEU A 93 2.61 13.92 16.65
CA LEU A 93 3.01 15.28 16.24
C LEU A 93 4.17 15.82 17.08
N GLN A 94 4.22 15.47 18.37
CA GLN A 94 5.35 15.80 19.25
C GLN A 94 6.60 14.94 19.02
N GLY A 95 6.53 13.95 18.12
CA GLY A 95 7.63 13.05 17.81
C GLY A 95 7.95 12.03 18.92
N LYS A 96 7.08 11.86 19.91
CA LYS A 96 7.23 10.83 20.95
C LYS A 96 7.04 9.42 20.40
N VAL A 97 6.20 9.28 19.36
CA VAL A 97 6.08 8.04 18.58
C VAL A 97 6.54 8.28 17.14
N ALA A 98 7.31 7.33 16.60
CA ALA A 98 7.86 7.42 15.26
C ALA A 98 6.79 7.22 14.17
N SER A 99 5.82 6.35 14.45
CA SER A 99 4.74 5.93 13.57
C SER A 99 3.49 5.61 14.39
N THR A 100 2.31 5.71 13.79
CA THR A 100 1.05 5.19 14.34
C THR A 100 0.33 4.37 13.28
N ASP A 101 -0.38 3.33 13.70
CA ASP A 101 -1.23 2.47 12.85
C ASP A 101 -2.29 3.29 12.08
N ALA A 102 -2.65 4.46 12.61
CA ALA A 102 -3.55 5.41 11.97
C ALA A 102 -2.96 6.11 10.74
N ILE A 103 -1.65 6.03 10.48
CA ILE A 103 -1.05 6.64 9.29
C ILE A 103 -1.13 5.66 8.14
N GLU A 104 -2.10 5.90 7.25
CA GLU A 104 -2.11 5.26 5.94
C GLU A 104 -1.15 6.03 5.05
N PHE A 105 0.13 5.68 5.11
CA PHE A 105 1.02 5.99 4.00
C PHE A 105 0.42 5.27 2.78
N VAL A 106 -0.07 6.05 1.82
CA VAL A 106 -0.25 5.59 0.44
C VAL A 106 1.14 5.27 -0.12
N VAL A 107 1.71 4.15 0.32
CA VAL A 107 2.70 3.45 -0.47
C VAL A 107 2.00 3.15 -1.80
N PRO A 108 2.56 3.54 -2.96
CA PRO A 108 2.09 2.99 -4.22
C PRO A 108 2.29 1.48 -4.13
N GLN A 109 1.22 0.75 -3.80
CA GLN A 109 1.21 -0.70 -3.81
C GLN A 109 1.23 -1.15 -5.27
N ASN A 110 2.38 -1.10 -5.92
CA ASN A 110 2.63 -1.84 -7.14
C ASN A 110 4.15 -1.98 -7.39
N PRO A 111 4.74 -3.10 -6.97
CA PRO A 111 5.11 -4.04 -8.01
C PRO A 111 4.03 -5.10 -8.07
N LYS A 112 3.21 -5.06 -9.12
CA LYS A 112 2.70 -6.27 -9.75
C LYS A 112 3.92 -7.11 -10.10
N ILE A 113 4.37 -7.92 -9.14
CA ILE A 113 5.11 -9.12 -9.48
C ILE A 113 4.08 -9.94 -10.24
N PRO A 114 4.25 -10.20 -11.55
CA PRO A 114 3.37 -11.14 -12.21
C PRO A 114 3.44 -12.46 -11.45
N ASP A 115 2.27 -13.00 -11.17
CA ASP A 115 2.01 -14.34 -10.66
C ASP A 115 2.84 -15.36 -11.46
N ILE A 116 4.07 -15.62 -11.04
CA ILE A 116 4.81 -16.81 -11.43
C ILE A 116 4.47 -17.79 -10.32
N GLY A 117 3.57 -18.71 -10.65
CA GLY A 117 3.09 -19.76 -9.78
C GLY A 117 4.21 -20.40 -8.98
N VAL A 118 3.91 -20.61 -7.71
CA VAL A 118 4.65 -21.46 -6.80
C VAL A 118 4.68 -22.90 -7.32
N ASP A 119 5.62 -23.23 -8.19
CA ASP A 119 5.98 -24.63 -8.48
C ASP A 119 7.39 -24.72 -9.06
N ALA A 120 8.38 -24.81 -8.17
CA ALA A 120 9.66 -25.53 -8.35
C ALA A 120 10.60 -25.14 -7.20
N VAL A 121 10.44 -25.83 -6.08
CA VAL A 121 11.60 -26.13 -5.22
C VAL A 121 12.48 -27.12 -5.98
N ASP A 122 13.23 -26.63 -6.98
CA ASP A 122 14.25 -27.48 -7.61
C ASP A 122 15.52 -27.41 -6.75
N GLU A 123 15.50 -28.30 -5.77
CA GLU A 123 16.65 -28.74 -5.01
C GLU A 123 17.80 -29.05 -5.97
N TYR A 124 18.91 -28.32 -5.83
CA TYR A 124 20.12 -28.53 -6.60
C TYR A 124 20.59 -29.98 -6.44
N ARG A 125 20.24 -30.84 -7.40
CA ARG A 125 20.74 -32.21 -7.52
C ARG A 125 21.69 -32.27 -8.71
N PRO A 126 23.01 -32.35 -8.47
CA PRO A 126 23.99 -32.25 -9.54
C PRO A 126 24.18 -33.58 -10.27
N GLU A 127 23.16 -34.10 -10.96
CA GLU A 127 23.27 -35.23 -11.90
C GLU A 127 21.92 -35.62 -12.52
N ASP A 128 21.56 -35.10 -13.69
CA ASP A 128 21.07 -35.94 -14.80
C ASP A 128 21.05 -35.16 -16.14
N PRO A 129 21.67 -35.68 -17.23
CA PRO A 129 21.83 -34.99 -18.50
C PRO A 129 20.78 -35.45 -19.53
N THR A 130 19.67 -34.76 -19.68
CA THR A 130 18.77 -35.00 -20.83
C THR A 130 18.13 -33.72 -21.37
N LEU A 131 18.99 -32.92 -22.01
CA LEU A 131 18.62 -31.89 -22.97
C LEU A 131 18.26 -32.63 -24.28
N LEU A 132 17.03 -32.49 -24.79
CA LEU A 132 16.72 -32.09 -26.18
C LEU A 132 15.30 -32.49 -26.66
N ALA A 133 14.56 -31.44 -27.02
CA ALA A 133 13.85 -31.30 -28.30
C ALA A 133 12.55 -32.10 -28.55
N ILE A 134 11.47 -31.42 -28.21
CA ILE A 134 10.18 -31.28 -28.92
C ILE A 134 10.30 -31.50 -30.45
N ARG A 135 9.44 -32.36 -31.00
CA ARG A 135 8.95 -32.25 -32.40
C ARG A 135 7.58 -32.96 -32.56
N ASP A 136 6.53 -32.16 -32.71
CA ASP A 136 5.15 -32.49 -33.19
C ASP A 136 5.16 -32.69 -34.74
N PRO A 137 4.07 -33.01 -35.53
CA PRO A 137 2.63 -33.37 -35.33
C PRO A 137 2.19 -34.62 -36.16
N PRO A 138 0.94 -34.79 -36.70
CA PRO A 138 -0.44 -34.70 -36.16
C PRO A 138 -1.30 -35.94 -36.54
N GLY A 139 -2.53 -36.04 -36.02
CA GLY A 139 -3.55 -36.98 -36.51
C GLY A 139 -4.51 -36.33 -37.51
N SER A 140 -4.62 -36.87 -38.73
CA SER A 140 -5.77 -36.76 -39.65
C SER A 140 -5.66 -37.82 -40.76
N GLU A 141 -6.72 -38.63 -40.91
CA GLU A 141 -7.31 -39.20 -42.14
C GLU A 141 -6.41 -39.53 -43.36
N ASP A 142 -6.40 -40.80 -43.82
CA ASP A 142 -7.10 -41.28 -45.03
C ASP A 142 -6.59 -42.70 -45.41
N ALA A 143 -7.21 -43.29 -46.42
CA ALA A 143 -7.41 -44.70 -46.64
C ALA A 143 -6.24 -45.48 -47.30
N LEU A 144 -6.38 -46.81 -47.18
CA LEU A 144 -6.08 -47.83 -48.20
C LEU A 144 -4.60 -48.14 -48.50
N ASP A 145 -4.04 -49.13 -47.79
CA ASP A 145 -3.01 -49.99 -48.37
C ASP A 145 -3.65 -51.31 -48.82
N ASN A 146 -3.85 -51.39 -50.12
CA ASN A 146 -4.22 -52.60 -50.82
C ASN A 146 -2.93 -53.33 -51.24
N SER A 147 -2.91 -54.61 -50.90
CA SER A 147 -2.19 -55.70 -51.57
C SER A 147 -0.77 -56.08 -51.09
N ARG A 148 -0.70 -57.40 -50.89
CA ARG A 148 0.41 -58.32 -51.25
C ARG A 148 1.45 -58.51 -50.12
N VAL A 149 1.80 -59.71 -49.63
CA VAL A 149 1.66 -61.09 -50.12
C VAL A 149 2.08 -62.06 -49.00
N ARG A 150 1.41 -63.23 -48.97
CA ARG A 150 1.93 -64.60 -48.76
C ARG A 150 2.85 -64.93 -47.56
N GLY A 151 2.47 -66.01 -46.88
CA GLY A 151 3.38 -66.99 -46.29
C GLY A 151 2.98 -67.33 -44.86
N PHE A 152 2.00 -68.20 -44.62
CA PHE A 152 2.16 -69.65 -44.45
C PHE A 152 3.17 -70.04 -43.34
N ASP A 153 2.58 -70.54 -42.25
CA ASP A 153 2.97 -71.63 -41.35
C ASP A 153 4.35 -71.70 -40.68
N ASN A 154 4.35 -71.81 -39.35
CA ASN A 154 4.71 -73.03 -38.59
C ASN A 154 4.62 -72.73 -37.08
N VAL A 155 3.85 -73.45 -36.25
CA VAL A 155 4.20 -74.75 -35.62
C VAL A 155 5.51 -74.62 -34.79
N ILE A 156 5.63 -74.90 -33.49
CA ILE A 156 5.27 -76.10 -32.71
C ILE A 156 5.58 -75.80 -31.22
N THR A 157 4.67 -76.13 -30.31
CA THR A 157 4.81 -77.12 -29.20
C THR A 157 5.50 -76.68 -27.90
N SER A 158 4.81 -77.09 -26.83
CA SER A 158 5.10 -77.22 -25.39
C SER A 158 6.44 -77.92 -25.04
N PRO A 159 6.76 -78.29 -23.79
CA PRO A 159 5.94 -79.06 -22.83
C PRO A 159 5.29 -78.25 -21.69
#